data_AF-A0A2D4NKD1-F1
#
_entry.id   AF-A0A2D4NKD1-F1
#
_cell.length_a   1.000
_cell.length_b   1.000
_cell.length_c   1.000
_cell.angle_alpha   90.00
_cell.angle_beta   90.00
_cell.angle_gamma   90.00
#
_symmetry.space_group_name_H-M   'P 1'
#
loop_
_entity.id
_entity.type
_entity.pdbx_description
1 polymer ?
#
loop_
_entity_poly.entity_id
_entity_poly.type
_entity_poly.pdbx_seq_one_letter_code
_entity_poly.pdbx_strand_id
1 'polypeptide(L)'
;GSSCCTRKSQQAREYIYMHFGEVSKQEEFFNLSHCQLVTLISRDELNVRCESEVFHACINWVKYDCENRRLYVQALLKAVRCHSLTPHFLQMQLQKCEILKSDSRCKDYLAKIFQHLTLHKPTNDMPCRAPKVGQLIYT
;
A
#
# COMPACT_ATOMS: atom_id res chain seq x y z
N GLY A 1 0.30 28.96 23.61
CA GLY A 1 1.20 27.83 23.82
C GLY A 1 0.62 26.61 23.14
N SER A 2 1.28 26.09 22.11
CA SER A 2 0.74 24.97 21.31
C SER A 2 1.85 24.16 20.65
N SER A 3 2.91 23.84 21.39
CA SER A 3 4.09 23.13 20.86
C SER A 3 4.47 21.94 21.74
N CYS A 4 3.53 21.02 22.00
CA CYS A 4 3.86 19.75 22.67
C CYS A 4 3.11 18.53 22.08
N CYS A 5 2.20 18.73 21.13
CA CYS A 5 1.36 17.66 20.58
C CYS A 5 1.92 17.03 19.29
N THR A 6 2.88 17.67 18.62
CA THR A 6 3.43 17.18 17.34
C THR A 6 4.52 16.12 17.52
N ARG A 7 5.32 16.18 18.59
CA ARG A 7 6.46 15.29 18.81
C ARG A 7 6.05 13.85 19.17
N LYS A 8 4.94 13.69 19.90
CA LYS A 8 4.34 12.38 20.24
C LYS A 8 3.69 11.71 19.03
N SER A 9 3.02 12.50 18.17
CA SER A 9 2.41 11.98 16.95
C SER A 9 3.42 11.57 15.89
N GLN A 10 4.59 12.21 15.84
CA GLN A 10 5.68 11.80 14.94
C GLN A 10 6.26 10.44 15.33
N GLN A 11 6.56 10.23 16.62
CA GLN A 11 7.14 8.96 17.07
C GLN A 11 6.16 7.79 16.93
N ALA A 12 4.87 8.01 17.19
CA ALA A 12 3.83 7.01 16.91
C ALA A 12 3.74 6.68 15.41
N ARG A 13 3.84 7.68 14.54
CA ARG A 13 3.87 7.47 13.08
C ARG A 13 5.10 6.70 12.63
N GLU A 14 6.26 7.04 13.15
CA GLU A 14 7.52 6.36 12.85
C GLU A 14 7.49 4.90 13.28
N TYR A 15 6.90 4.61 14.44
CA TYR A 15 6.64 3.24 14.89
C TYR A 15 5.72 2.49 13.93
N ILE A 16 4.63 3.12 13.46
CA ILE A 16 3.74 2.52 12.47
C ILE A 16 4.47 2.25 11.15
N TYR A 17 5.36 3.16 10.73
CA TYR A 17 6.17 2.97 9.51
C TYR A 17 7.16 1.81 9.66
N MET A 18 7.77 1.65 10.84
CA MET A 18 8.71 0.56 11.12
C MET A 18 8.03 -0.80 11.28
N HIS A 19 6.83 -0.84 11.86
CA HIS A 19 6.07 -2.06 12.20
C HIS A 19 4.79 -2.22 11.38
N PHE A 20 4.75 -1.71 10.13
CA PHE A 20 3.52 -1.71 9.33
C PHE A 20 2.90 -3.10 9.15
N GLY A 21 3.72 -4.15 8.99
CA GLY A 21 3.23 -5.52 8.86
C GLY A 21 2.46 -6.03 10.09
N GLU A 22 2.80 -5.54 11.29
CA GLU A 22 2.07 -5.85 12.52
C GLU A 22 0.86 -4.92 12.69
N VAL A 23 1.05 -3.62 12.47
CA VAL A 23 -0.01 -2.62 12.61
C VAL A 23 -1.16 -2.87 11.63
N SER A 24 -0.87 -3.32 10.40
CA SER A 24 -1.90 -3.64 9.40
C SER A 24 -2.87 -4.76 9.80
N LYS A 25 -2.53 -5.52 10.85
CA LYS A 25 -3.38 -6.58 11.43
C LYS A 25 -4.17 -6.11 12.65
N GLN A 26 -3.84 -4.94 13.21
CA GLN A 26 -4.50 -4.39 14.40
C GLN A 26 -5.81 -3.70 14.03
N GLU A 27 -6.77 -3.68 14.96
CA GLU A 27 -8.07 -3.03 14.77
C GLU A 27 -7.94 -1.52 14.52
N GLU A 28 -6.94 -0.89 15.14
CA GLU A 28 -6.61 0.53 14.96
C GLU A 28 -6.35 0.89 13.49
N PHE A 29 -5.78 -0.04 12.71
CA PHE A 29 -5.56 0.15 11.28
C PHE A 29 -6.87 0.13 10.50
N PHE A 30 -7.81 -0.77 10.85
CA PHE A 30 -9.14 -0.82 10.24
C PHE A 30 -9.99 0.39 10.59
N ASN A 31 -9.67 1.06 11.70
CA ASN A 31 -10.32 2.30 12.13
C ASN A 31 -9.76 3.57 11.44
N LEU A 32 -8.67 3.45 10.66
CA LEU A 32 -8.14 4.58 9.89
C LEU A 32 -9.10 5.01 8.79
N SER A 33 -9.22 6.32 8.57
CA SER A 33 -9.95 6.89 7.44
C SER A 33 -9.20 6.67 6.12
N HIS A 34 -9.91 6.67 4.98
CA HIS A 34 -9.28 6.50 3.66
C HIS A 34 -8.12 7.49 3.40
N CYS A 35 -8.29 8.78 3.75
CA CYS A 35 -7.23 9.78 3.63
C CYS A 35 -5.98 9.42 4.45
N GLN A 36 -6.17 8.93 5.68
CA GLN A 36 -5.07 8.57 6.57
C GLN A 36 -4.34 7.34 6.03
N LEU A 37 -5.10 6.34 5.58
CA LEU A 37 -4.54 5.13 4.99
C LEU A 37 -3.75 5.44 3.71
N VAL A 38 -4.33 6.22 2.79
CA VAL A 38 -3.67 6.65 1.54
C VAL A 38 -2.39 7.43 1.85
N THR A 39 -2.46 8.39 2.78
CA THR A 39 -1.29 9.18 3.19
C THR A 39 -0.21 8.28 3.80
N LEU A 40 -0.61 7.27 4.55
CA LEU A 40 0.30 6.33 5.19
C LEU A 40 0.98 5.45 4.14
N ILE A 41 0.23 4.75 3.29
CA ILE A 41 0.79 3.82 2.29
C ILE A 41 1.60 4.51 1.19
N SER A 42 1.30 5.77 0.89
CA SER A 42 2.01 6.58 -0.10
C SER A 42 3.42 6.99 0.34
N ARG A 43 3.76 6.87 1.64
CA ARG A 43 5.07 7.28 2.17
C ARG A 43 6.18 6.32 1.77
N ASP A 44 7.29 6.87 1.32
CA ASP A 44 8.54 6.14 1.06
C ASP A 44 9.18 5.53 2.31
N GLU A 45 8.90 6.11 3.47
CA GLU A 45 9.52 5.75 4.77
C GLU A 45 8.93 4.47 5.39
N LEU A 46 7.94 3.87 4.74
CA LEU A 46 7.30 2.62 5.18
C LEU A 46 8.27 1.46 5.05
N ASN A 47 8.61 0.85 6.18
CA ASN A 47 9.46 -0.32 6.27
C ASN A 47 8.63 -1.58 6.04
N VAL A 48 8.38 -1.89 4.76
CA VAL A 48 7.67 -3.09 4.33
C VAL A 48 8.61 -4.00 3.57
N ARG A 49 8.48 -5.32 3.75
CA ARG A 49 9.32 -6.29 3.03
C ARG A 49 8.99 -6.30 1.54
N CYS A 50 7.71 -6.22 1.24
CA CYS A 50 7.18 -6.23 -0.12
C CYS A 50 5.93 -5.34 -0.22
N GLU A 51 5.70 -4.72 -1.38
CA GLU A 51 4.45 -4.01 -1.69
C GLU A 51 3.21 -4.91 -1.58
N SER A 52 3.38 -6.23 -1.69
CA SER A 52 2.28 -7.20 -1.56
C SER A 52 1.63 -7.12 -0.18
N GLU A 53 2.41 -6.79 0.87
CA GLU A 53 1.86 -6.58 2.22
C GLU A 53 0.98 -5.33 2.28
N VAL A 54 1.43 -4.23 1.69
CA VAL A 54 0.66 -2.98 1.60
C VAL A 54 -0.63 -3.20 0.79
N PHE A 55 -0.53 -3.93 -0.31
CA PHE A 55 -1.68 -4.31 -1.12
C PHE A 55 -2.69 -5.13 -0.31
N HIS A 56 -2.24 -6.20 0.36
CA HIS A 56 -3.12 -7.02 1.19
C HIS A 56 -3.77 -6.21 2.33
N ALA A 57 -3.02 -5.31 2.98
CA ALA A 57 -3.54 -4.44 4.00
C ALA A 57 -4.67 -3.54 3.45
N CYS A 58 -4.49 -2.96 2.26
CA CYS A 58 -5.53 -2.16 1.61
C CYS A 58 -6.78 -2.99 1.28
N ILE A 59 -6.59 -4.20 0.73
CA ILE A 59 -7.70 -5.09 0.41
C ILE A 59 -8.45 -5.51 1.68
N ASN A 60 -7.74 -5.87 2.75
CA ASN A 60 -8.36 -6.23 4.02
C ASN A 60 -9.11 -5.03 4.64
N TRP A 61 -8.54 -3.82 4.55
CA TRP A 61 -9.20 -2.61 5.03
C TRP A 61 -10.52 -2.33 4.30
N VAL A 62 -10.57 -2.60 2.99
CA VAL A 62 -11.80 -2.52 2.21
C VAL A 62 -12.74 -3.67 2.57
N LYS A 63 -12.24 -4.89 2.74
CA LYS A 63 -13.04 -6.07 3.13
C LYS A 63 -13.79 -5.85 4.44
N TYR A 64 -13.18 -5.11 5.36
CA TYR A 64 -13.79 -4.78 6.65
C TYR A 64 -15.10 -3.99 6.50
N ASP A 65 -15.21 -3.11 5.49
CA ASP A 65 -16.43 -2.35 5.20
C ASP A 65 -16.60 -2.22 3.67
N CYS A 66 -16.89 -3.36 3.03
CA CYS A 66 -16.92 -3.46 1.57
C CYS A 66 -17.87 -2.45 0.93
N GLU A 67 -19.01 -2.18 1.54
CA GLU A 67 -20.07 -1.37 0.94
C GLU A 67 -19.64 0.11 0.83
N ASN A 68 -19.10 0.69 1.91
CA ASN A 68 -18.70 2.09 1.91
C ASN A 68 -17.25 2.30 1.42
N ARG A 69 -16.38 1.29 1.57
CA ARG A 69 -14.94 1.46 1.27
C ARG A 69 -14.54 1.09 -0.14
N ARG A 70 -15.37 0.33 -0.86
CA ARG A 70 -15.03 -0.16 -2.20
C ARG A 70 -14.80 0.93 -3.23
N LEU A 71 -15.47 2.08 -3.10
CA LEU A 71 -15.21 3.24 -3.96
C LEU A 71 -13.80 3.83 -3.81
N TYR A 72 -13.13 3.61 -2.67
CA TYR A 72 -11.76 4.07 -2.43
C TYR A 72 -10.69 3.09 -2.87
N VAL A 73 -11.05 1.86 -3.28
CA VAL A 73 -10.09 0.84 -3.74
C VAL A 73 -9.19 1.39 -4.84
N GLN A 74 -9.78 2.09 -5.80
CA GLN A 74 -9.00 2.66 -6.91
C GLN A 74 -7.95 3.67 -6.41
N ALA A 75 -8.31 4.52 -5.45
CA ALA A 75 -7.38 5.49 -4.86
C ALA A 75 -6.26 4.78 -4.08
N LEU A 76 -6.61 3.73 -3.33
CA LEU A 76 -5.64 2.91 -2.60
C LEU A 76 -4.66 2.24 -3.57
N LEU A 77 -5.14 1.61 -4.64
CA LEU A 77 -4.30 0.97 -5.66
C LEU A 77 -3.37 1.94 -6.39
N LYS A 78 -3.76 3.20 -6.55
CA LYS A 78 -2.89 4.24 -7.11
C LYS A 78 -1.80 4.67 -6.13
N ALA A 79 -2.09 4.62 -4.84
CA ALA A 79 -1.12 4.94 -3.78
C ALA A 79 -0.18 3.76 -3.48
N VAL A 80 -0.65 2.52 -3.66
CA VAL A 80 0.20 1.32 -3.66
C VAL A 80 1.10 1.36 -4.89
N ARG A 81 2.38 1.06 -4.73
CA ARG A 81 3.32 1.03 -5.85
C ARG A 81 3.17 -0.29 -6.58
N CYS A 82 2.06 -0.45 -7.30
CA CYS A 82 1.76 -1.68 -8.01
C CYS A 82 2.85 -2.08 -9.03
N HIS A 83 3.66 -1.12 -9.49
CA HIS A 83 4.86 -1.36 -10.31
C HIS A 83 5.97 -2.14 -9.57
N SER A 84 6.02 -2.07 -8.24
CA SER A 84 6.97 -2.81 -7.42
C SER A 84 6.39 -4.15 -6.93
N LEU A 85 5.18 -4.53 -7.39
CA LEU A 85 4.64 -5.88 -7.24
C LEU A 85 5.16 -6.80 -8.35
N THR A 86 5.28 -8.10 -8.05
CA THR A 86 5.62 -9.10 -9.05
C THR A 86 4.46 -9.29 -10.04
N PRO A 87 4.71 -9.44 -11.35
CA PRO A 87 3.65 -9.70 -12.34
C PRO A 87 2.79 -10.92 -11.97
N HIS A 88 3.41 -12.01 -11.49
CA HIS A 88 2.69 -13.19 -11.00
C HIS A 88 1.69 -12.87 -9.88
N PHE A 89 2.08 -12.00 -8.93
CA PHE A 89 1.19 -11.57 -7.84
C PHE A 89 0.01 -10.76 -8.38
N LEU A 90 0.27 -9.78 -9.26
CA LEU A 90 -0.78 -8.97 -9.89
C LEU A 90 -1.79 -9.84 -10.64
N GLN A 91 -1.32 -10.78 -11.45
CA GLN A 91 -2.17 -11.71 -12.18
C GLN A 91 -3.04 -12.56 -11.25
N MET A 92 -2.44 -13.09 -10.17
CA MET A 92 -3.17 -13.85 -9.16
C MET A 92 -4.26 -12.99 -8.49
N GLN A 93 -3.94 -11.75 -8.11
CA GLN A 93 -4.92 -10.85 -7.50
C GLN A 93 -6.05 -10.49 -8.47
N LEU A 94 -5.74 -10.22 -9.74
CA LEU A 94 -6.75 -9.96 -10.78
C LEU A 94 -7.72 -11.13 -10.98
N GLN A 95 -7.27 -12.36 -10.73
CA GLN A 95 -8.11 -13.57 -10.84
C GLN A 95 -8.85 -13.93 -9.54
N LYS A 96 -8.23 -13.71 -8.38
CA LYS A 96 -8.75 -14.16 -7.07
C LYS A 96 -9.49 -13.09 -6.30
N CYS A 97 -9.12 -11.81 -6.40
CA CYS A 97 -9.76 -10.75 -5.60
C CYS A 97 -11.13 -10.33 -6.17
N GLU A 98 -12.19 -10.63 -5.45
CA GLU A 98 -13.58 -10.28 -5.81
C GLU A 98 -13.84 -8.77 -5.83
N ILE A 99 -13.15 -8.02 -4.96
CA ILE A 99 -13.20 -6.56 -4.94
C ILE A 99 -12.74 -5.97 -6.29
N LEU A 100 -11.71 -6.56 -6.89
CA LEU A 100 -11.22 -6.14 -8.21
C LEU A 100 -12.11 -6.64 -9.35
N LYS A 101 -12.70 -7.83 -9.20
CA LYS A 101 -13.61 -8.39 -10.23
C LYS A 101 -14.80 -7.50 -10.49
N SER A 102 -15.24 -6.78 -9.46
CA SER A 102 -16.47 -6.03 -9.53
C SER A 102 -16.27 -4.50 -9.67
N ASP A 103 -15.03 -4.03 -9.87
CA ASP A 103 -14.73 -2.72 -10.46
C ASP A 103 -13.75 -2.87 -11.63
N SER A 104 -14.26 -2.74 -12.86
CA SER A 104 -13.47 -2.91 -14.09
C SER A 104 -12.32 -1.92 -14.19
N ARG A 105 -12.47 -0.69 -13.65
CA ARG A 105 -11.43 0.34 -13.75
C ARG A 105 -10.19 -0.03 -12.95
N CYS A 106 -10.37 -0.68 -11.80
CA CYS A 106 -9.26 -1.21 -11.01
C CYS A 106 -8.54 -2.35 -11.72
N LYS A 107 -9.31 -3.24 -12.38
CA LYS A 107 -8.78 -4.34 -13.17
C LYS A 107 -7.96 -3.84 -14.37
N ASP A 108 -8.49 -2.90 -15.13
CA ASP A 108 -7.79 -2.28 -16.26
C ASP A 108 -6.48 -1.58 -15.82
N TYR A 109 -6.52 -0.89 -14.68
CA TYR A 109 -5.32 -0.25 -14.12
C TYR A 109 -4.23 -1.27 -13.79
N LEU A 110 -4.56 -2.34 -13.05
CA LEU A 110 -3.59 -3.38 -12.70
C LEU A 110 -3.12 -4.18 -13.93
N ALA A 111 -4.00 -4.42 -14.90
CA ALA A 111 -3.64 -5.09 -16.15
C ALA A 111 -2.64 -4.28 -16.99
N LYS A 112 -2.78 -2.95 -17.03
CA LYS A 112 -1.79 -2.05 -17.66
C LYS A 112 -0.43 -2.16 -16.99
N ILE A 113 -0.40 -2.14 -15.65
CA ILE A 113 0.84 -2.28 -14.89
C ILE A 113 1.46 -3.67 -15.12
N PHE A 114 0.67 -4.72 -15.07
CA PHE A 114 1.10 -6.07 -15.38
C PHE A 114 1.75 -6.14 -16.78
N GLN A 115 1.07 -5.61 -17.81
CA GLN A 115 1.63 -5.53 -19.16
C GLN A 115 2.97 -4.76 -19.18
N HIS A 116 3.04 -3.61 -18.52
CA HIS A 116 4.25 -2.80 -18.44
C HIS A 116 5.43 -3.59 -17.83
N LEU A 117 5.17 -4.34 -16.75
CA LEU A 117 6.18 -5.19 -16.10
C LEU A 117 6.61 -6.36 -16.97
N THR A 118 5.70 -6.94 -17.76
CA THR A 118 6.02 -8.08 -18.65
C THR A 118 6.67 -7.67 -19.97
N LEU A 119 6.43 -6.44 -20.46
CA LEU A 119 6.88 -5.99 -21.77
C LEU A 119 8.32 -5.43 -21.77
N HIS A 120 9.04 -5.45 -20.64
CA HIS A 120 10.39 -4.86 -20.50
C HIS A 120 10.50 -3.43 -21.07
N LYS A 121 9.40 -2.68 -21.09
CA LYS A 121 9.39 -1.32 -21.62
C LYS A 121 10.03 -0.42 -20.55
N PRO A 122 11.11 0.33 -20.85
CA PRO A 122 11.73 1.20 -19.86
C PRO A 122 10.66 2.21 -19.40
N THR A 123 10.22 2.05 -18.17
CA THR A 123 9.26 2.94 -17.55
C THR A 123 10.05 4.05 -16.90
N ASN A 124 9.85 5.28 -17.40
CA ASN A 124 10.44 6.50 -16.88
C ASN A 124 10.32 6.53 -15.35
N ASP A 125 11.47 6.57 -14.70
CA ASP A 125 11.74 6.35 -13.28
C ASP A 125 10.61 6.79 -12.32
N MET A 126 9.90 5.82 -11.75
CA MET A 126 9.16 6.03 -10.50
C MET A 126 10.13 5.72 -9.34
N PRO A 127 10.39 6.66 -8.43
CA PRO A 127 11.34 6.43 -7.35
C PRO A 127 10.90 5.26 -6.45
N CYS A 128 11.81 4.31 -6.25
CA CYS A 128 11.70 3.24 -5.25
C CYS A 128 11.55 3.83 -3.85
N ARG A 129 10.95 3.08 -2.91
CA ARG A 129 10.91 3.50 -1.50
C ARG A 129 12.33 3.65 -1.00
N ALA A 130 12.64 4.82 -0.46
CA ALA A 130 13.91 5.11 0.19
C ALA A 130 13.71 5.08 1.72
N PRO A 131 13.77 3.91 2.37
CA PRO A 131 13.74 3.85 3.83
C PRO A 131 14.96 4.58 4.40
N LYS A 132 14.76 5.40 5.42
CA LYS A 132 15.81 6.24 6.02
C LYS A 132 16.86 5.48 6.85
N VAL A 133 16.74 4.16 7.00
CA VAL A 133 17.68 3.36 7.79
C VAL A 133 18.43 2.38 6.88
N GLY A 134 19.75 2.48 6.90
CA GLY A 134 20.63 1.55 6.20
C GLY A 134 20.35 0.13 6.67
N GLN A 135 20.01 -0.74 5.73
CA GLN A 135 19.77 -2.15 5.99
C GLN A 135 21.11 -2.78 6.43
N LEU A 136 21.31 -2.89 7.75
CA LEU A 136 22.41 -3.63 8.34
C LEU A 136 22.28 -5.10 7.91
N ILE A 137 23.11 -5.49 6.95
CA ILE A 137 23.34 -6.88 6.59
C ILE A 137 23.98 -7.52 7.83
N TYR A 138 23.22 -8.36 8.55
CA TYR A 138 23.82 -9.29 9.49
C TYR A 138 24.51 -10.39 8.66
N THR A 139 25.85 -10.38 8.70
CA THR A 139 26.72 -11.46 8.22
C THR A 139 26.63 -12.68 9.12
#